data_AF-A0A2Z5VJE0-F1
#
_entry.id   AF-A0A2Z5VJE0-F1
#
_cell.length_a   1.000
_cell.length_b   1.000
_cell.length_c   1.000
_cell.angle_alpha   90.00
_cell.angle_beta   90.00
_cell.angle_gamma   90.00
#
_symmetry.space_group_name_H-M   'P 1'
#
loop_
_entity.id
_entity.type
_entity.pdbx_description
1 polymer ?
#
loop_
_entity_poly.entity_id
_entity_poly.type
_entity_poly.pdbx_seq_one_letter_code
_entity_poly.pdbx_strand_id
1 'polypeptide(L)'
;MKNDRTLQAIGRQLKAMGCERFDIGVRDATTGQMMNREWSAAEVLQNTPWLKRMNAQGNDVYIRPAEQERHGLVLVDDLSEFDLDDMKAEGREPALVVETSPKNYQAWVKVADAAGGELRGQ
;
A
#
# COMPACT_ATOMS: atom_id res chain seq x y z
N MET A 1 -1.64 24.23 0.77
CA MET A 1 -1.36 22.81 1.10
C MET A 1 -2.28 22.18 2.15
N LYS A 2 -3.08 22.92 2.94
CA LYS A 2 -3.95 22.34 3.99
C LYS A 2 -5.07 21.37 3.51
N ASN A 3 -5.33 21.26 2.20
CA ASN A 3 -6.45 20.48 1.63
C ASN A 3 -6.02 19.41 0.61
N ASP A 4 -4.73 19.08 0.51
CA ASP A 4 -4.28 18.04 -0.41
C ASP A 4 -4.58 16.64 0.13
N ARG A 5 -5.74 16.09 -0.25
CA ARG A 5 -6.20 14.77 0.19
C ARG A 5 -5.23 13.65 -0.22
N THR A 6 -4.53 13.78 -1.33
CA THR A 6 -3.55 12.78 -1.79
C THR A 6 -2.39 12.69 -0.81
N LEU A 7 -1.79 13.84 -0.45
CA LEU A 7 -0.66 13.86 0.48
C LEU A 7 -1.07 13.32 1.87
N GLN A 8 -2.29 13.66 2.31
CA GLN A 8 -2.85 13.14 3.56
C GLN A 8 -3.07 11.63 3.52
N ALA A 9 -3.60 11.09 2.42
CA ALA A 9 -3.82 9.66 2.25
C ALA A 9 -2.49 8.88 2.27
N ILE A 10 -1.48 9.35 1.52
CA ILE A 10 -0.15 8.73 1.50
C ILE A 10 0.45 8.74 2.92
N GLY A 11 0.43 9.87 3.62
CA GLY A 11 0.97 9.96 4.98
C GLY A 11 0.25 9.02 5.97
N ARG A 12 -1.07 8.88 5.87
CA ARG A 12 -1.85 7.94 6.70
C ARG A 12 -1.52 6.49 6.38
N GLN A 13 -1.37 6.14 5.09
CA GLN A 13 -1.02 4.79 4.67
C GLN A 13 0.39 4.41 5.13
N LEU A 14 1.39 5.25 4.91
CA LEU A 14 2.77 5.00 5.37
C LEU A 14 2.82 4.79 6.89
N LYS A 15 2.09 5.62 7.64
CA LYS A 15 1.98 5.48 9.10
C LYS A 15 1.31 4.16 9.52
N ALA A 16 0.24 3.76 8.84
CA ALA A 16 -0.48 2.52 9.16
C ALA A 16 0.32 1.27 8.76
N MET A 17 1.10 1.34 7.68
CA MET A 17 2.01 0.26 7.28
C MET A 17 3.21 0.13 8.23
N GLY A 18 3.70 1.24 8.77
CA GLY A 18 4.73 1.24 9.82
C GLY A 18 6.12 0.78 9.38
N CYS A 19 6.38 0.68 8.07
CA CYS A 19 7.69 0.34 7.52
C CYS A 19 8.59 1.57 7.39
N GLU A 20 9.90 1.37 7.47
CA GLU A 20 10.89 2.41 7.20
C GLU A 20 11.09 2.61 5.70
N ARG A 21 11.11 1.51 4.93
CA ARG A 21 11.33 1.49 3.48
C ARG A 21 10.22 0.77 2.71
N PHE A 22 9.97 1.27 1.51
CA PHE A 22 8.91 0.82 0.62
C PHE A 22 9.42 0.67 -0.81
N ASP A 23 8.93 -0.34 -1.51
CA ASP A 23 8.98 -0.38 -2.97
C ASP A 23 7.73 0.33 -3.51
N ILE A 24 7.95 1.39 -4.29
CA ILE A 24 6.91 2.08 -5.05
C ILE A 24 6.96 1.57 -6.50
N GLY A 25 5.88 0.91 -6.91
CA GLY A 25 5.67 0.48 -8.29
C GLY A 25 4.92 1.56 -9.07
N VAL A 26 5.44 1.96 -10.22
CA VAL A 26 4.75 2.85 -11.16
C VAL A 26 4.55 2.06 -12.45
N ARG A 27 3.31 1.66 -12.71
CA ARG A 27 2.95 0.79 -13.83
C ARG A 27 2.33 1.63 -14.93
N ASP A 28 2.87 1.56 -16.14
CA ASP A 28 2.25 2.17 -17.31
C ASP A 28 0.97 1.40 -17.67
N ALA A 29 -0.19 2.07 -17.68
CA ALA A 29 -1.47 1.41 -17.90
C ALA A 29 -1.66 0.88 -19.33
N THR A 30 -0.87 1.35 -20.29
CA THR A 30 -0.98 0.96 -21.71
C THR A 30 -0.14 -0.28 -22.01
N THR A 31 1.11 -0.27 -21.57
CA THR A 31 2.11 -1.31 -21.85
C THR A 31 2.18 -2.36 -20.74
N GLY A 32 1.69 -2.03 -19.54
CA GLY A 32 1.80 -2.86 -18.34
C GLY A 32 3.21 -2.90 -17.73
N GLN A 33 4.17 -2.13 -18.28
CA GLN A 33 5.55 -2.12 -17.79
C GLN A 33 5.62 -1.52 -16.38
N MET A 34 6.34 -2.20 -15.49
CA MET A 34 6.53 -1.78 -14.11
C MET A 34 7.89 -1.10 -13.92
N MET A 35 7.89 0.12 -13.36
CA MET A 35 9.07 0.78 -12.82
C MET A 35 9.03 0.71 -11.29
N ASN A 36 10.05 0.11 -10.68
CA ASN A 36 10.17 0.04 -9.22
C ASN A 36 11.17 1.07 -8.70
N ARG A 37 10.83 1.71 -7.58
CA ARG A 37 11.73 2.56 -6.81
C ARG A 37 11.65 2.22 -5.33
N GLU A 38 12.77 1.87 -4.74
CA GLU A 38 12.86 1.69 -3.30
C GLU A 38 13.12 3.05 -2.62
N TRP A 39 12.28 3.43 -1.67
CA TRP A 39 12.33 4.70 -0.96
C TRP A 39 11.98 4.55 0.52
N SER A 40 12.59 5.38 1.36
CA SER A 40 12.13 5.60 2.73
C SER A 40 10.75 6.28 2.74
N ALA A 41 10.03 6.18 3.86
CA ALA A 41 8.75 6.87 4.04
C ALA A 41 8.84 8.39 3.74
N ALA A 42 9.95 9.02 4.13
CA ALA A 42 10.19 10.44 3.88
C ALA A 42 10.39 10.72 2.38
N GLU A 43 11.14 9.88 1.68
CA GLU A 43 11.37 9.99 0.24
C GLU A 43 10.08 9.79 -0.56
N VAL A 44 9.18 8.90 -0.14
CA VAL A 44 7.85 8.74 -0.76
C VAL A 44 7.05 10.04 -0.67
N LEU A 45 7.00 10.67 0.51
CA LEU A 45 6.32 11.96 0.69
C LEU A 45 6.99 13.08 -0.13
N GLN A 46 8.32 13.14 -0.14
CA GLN A 46 9.08 14.11 -0.92
C GLN A 46 8.80 13.98 -2.42
N ASN A 47 8.67 12.75 -2.93
CA ASN A 47 8.44 12.47 -4.35
C ASN A 47 6.94 12.43 -4.74
N THR A 48 6.03 12.77 -3.84
CA THR A 48 4.59 12.85 -4.12
C THR A 48 4.25 13.71 -5.35
N PRO A 49 4.89 14.88 -5.61
CA PRO A 49 4.64 15.64 -6.84
C PRO A 49 4.98 14.87 -8.13
N TRP A 50 6.06 14.07 -8.11
CA TRP A 50 6.42 13.23 -9.25
C TRP A 50 5.43 12.08 -9.43
N LEU A 51 5.00 11.43 -8.33
CA LEU A 51 3.97 10.38 -8.37
C LEU A 51 2.65 10.89 -8.95
N LYS A 52 2.22 12.10 -8.54
CA LYS A 52 1.04 12.76 -9.12
C LYS A 52 1.19 13.01 -10.62
N ARG A 53 2.37 13.44 -11.07
CA ARG A 53 2.66 13.63 -12.49
C ARG A 53 2.57 12.31 -13.27
N MET A 54 3.18 11.23 -12.75
CA MET A 54 3.13 9.92 -13.40
C MET A 54 1.69 9.39 -13.47
N ASN A 55 0.93 9.53 -12.38
CA ASN A 55 -0.47 9.12 -12.36
C ASN A 55 -1.34 9.92 -13.35
N ALA A 56 -1.16 11.23 -13.44
CA ALA A 56 -1.81 12.07 -14.44
C ALA A 56 -1.40 11.75 -15.89
N GLN A 57 -0.29 11.03 -16.10
CA GLN A 57 0.18 10.56 -17.41
C GLN A 57 -0.28 9.13 -17.74
N GLY A 58 -1.19 8.55 -16.95
CA GLY A 58 -1.74 7.22 -17.20
C GLY A 58 -0.94 6.08 -16.57
N ASN A 59 -0.29 6.35 -15.43
CA ASN A 59 0.37 5.30 -14.64
C ASN A 59 -0.41 4.96 -13.36
N ASP A 60 -0.47 3.68 -13.02
CA ASP A 60 -0.95 3.21 -11.73
C ASP A 60 0.19 3.22 -10.71
N VAL A 61 -0.10 3.61 -9.47
CA VAL A 61 0.90 3.71 -8.39
C VAL A 61 0.59 2.66 -7.32
N TYR A 62 1.56 1.78 -7.09
CA TYR A 62 1.50 0.68 -6.13
C TYR A 62 2.54 0.88 -5.03
N ILE A 63 2.30 0.24 -3.89
CA ILE A 63 3.19 0.27 -2.73
C ILE A 63 3.24 -1.09 -2.06
N ARG A 64 4.43 -1.49 -1.62
CA ARG A 64 4.65 -2.62 -0.70
C ARG A 64 5.86 -2.33 0.19
N PRO A 65 6.02 -3.01 1.34
CA PRO A 65 7.27 -2.96 2.10
C PRO A 65 8.46 -3.35 1.22
N ALA A 66 9.61 -2.68 1.39
CA ALA A 66 10.83 -3.01 0.64
C ALA A 66 11.26 -4.46 0.89
N GLU A 67 12.04 -5.05 -0.03
CA GLU A 67 12.41 -6.46 0.03
C GLU A 67 13.13 -6.84 1.34
N GLN A 68 14.00 -5.97 1.83
CA GLN A 68 14.78 -6.18 3.06
C GLN A 68 14.10 -5.59 4.31
N GLU A 69 12.92 -5.00 4.18
CA GLU A 69 12.17 -4.48 5.31
C GLU A 69 11.68 -5.65 6.19
N ARG A 70 11.95 -5.59 7.50
CA ARG A 70 11.38 -6.56 8.44
C ARG A 70 9.96 -6.13 8.79
N HIS A 71 8.97 -6.87 8.32
CA HIS A 71 7.58 -6.53 8.54
C HIS A 71 6.72 -7.80 8.68
N GLY A 72 5.55 -7.68 9.32
CA GLY A 72 4.55 -8.75 9.38
C GLY A 72 3.27 -8.39 8.63
N LEU A 73 3.37 -7.60 7.55
CA LEU A 73 2.23 -7.17 6.77
C LEU A 73 1.94 -8.13 5.61
N VAL A 74 0.67 -8.51 5.47
CA VAL A 74 0.14 -9.33 4.39
C VAL A 74 -0.94 -8.53 3.67
N LEU A 75 -0.88 -8.50 2.33
CA LEU A 75 -1.92 -7.92 1.49
C LEU A 75 -3.02 -8.95 1.26
N VAL A 76 -4.26 -8.56 1.50
CA VAL A 76 -5.46 -9.28 1.10
C VAL A 76 -6.22 -8.39 0.13
N ASP A 77 -6.39 -8.86 -1.10
CA ASP A 77 -6.93 -8.09 -2.22
C ASP A 77 -8.33 -8.61 -2.62
N ASP A 78 -9.05 -7.83 -3.44
CA ASP A 78 -10.38 -8.17 -3.97
C ASP A 78 -11.45 -8.44 -2.90
N LEU A 79 -11.56 -7.52 -1.94
CA LEU A 79 -12.48 -7.60 -0.81
C LEU A 79 -13.74 -6.74 -1.01
N SER A 80 -14.86 -7.23 -0.51
CA SER A 80 -16.09 -6.46 -0.30
C SER A 80 -16.17 -5.88 1.13
N GLU A 81 -17.17 -5.03 1.40
CA GLU A 81 -17.43 -4.55 2.76
C GLU A 81 -17.80 -5.67 3.74
N PHE A 82 -18.47 -6.72 3.25
CA PHE A 82 -18.83 -7.88 4.07
C PHE A 82 -17.59 -8.67 4.49
N ASP A 83 -16.65 -8.88 3.56
CA ASP A 83 -15.39 -9.56 3.89
C ASP A 83 -14.59 -8.78 4.95
N LEU A 84 -14.62 -7.44 4.89
CA LEU A 84 -13.96 -6.60 5.90
C LEU A 84 -14.59 -6.70 7.28
N ASP A 85 -15.91 -6.89 7.36
CA ASP A 85 -16.61 -7.08 8.63
C ASP A 85 -16.37 -8.48 9.20
N ASP A 86 -16.35 -9.50 8.35
CA ASP A 86 -15.98 -10.87 8.74
C ASP A 86 -14.54 -10.90 9.25
N MET A 87 -13.59 -10.29 8.54
CA MET A 87 -12.19 -10.17 8.99
C MET A 87 -12.07 -9.58 10.40
N LYS A 88 -12.84 -8.54 10.74
CA LYS A 88 -12.82 -7.95 12.08
C LYS A 88 -13.46 -8.85 13.12
N ALA A 89 -14.62 -9.45 12.82
CA ALA A 89 -15.31 -10.37 13.72
C ALA A 89 -14.44 -11.60 14.05
N GLU A 90 -13.58 -11.96 13.13
CA GLU A 90 -12.73 -13.13 13.18
C GLU A 90 -11.32 -12.90 13.77
N GLY A 91 -11.00 -11.67 14.22
CA GLY A 91 -9.70 -11.34 14.80
C GLY A 91 -8.57 -11.15 13.77
N ARG A 92 -8.93 -10.85 12.51
CA ARG A 92 -8.01 -10.51 11.41
C ARG A 92 -8.14 -9.03 11.04
N GLU A 93 -8.22 -8.15 12.04
CA GLU A 93 -8.43 -6.72 11.84
C GLU A 93 -7.35 -6.11 10.90
N PRO A 94 -7.76 -5.44 9.80
CA PRO A 94 -6.82 -4.76 8.93
C PRO A 94 -6.04 -3.65 9.66
N ALA A 95 -4.74 -3.57 9.42
CA ALA A 95 -3.92 -2.40 9.77
C ALA A 95 -4.32 -1.18 8.92
N LEU A 96 -4.68 -1.40 7.65
CA LEU A 96 -5.35 -0.41 6.82
C LEU A 96 -6.24 -1.06 5.77
N VAL A 97 -7.24 -0.31 5.31
CA VAL A 97 -8.11 -0.65 4.18
C VAL A 97 -7.98 0.44 3.14
N VAL A 98 -7.86 0.05 1.86
CA VAL A 98 -7.84 0.93 0.71
C VAL A 98 -9.01 0.55 -0.20
N GLU A 99 -9.83 1.52 -0.58
CA GLU A 99 -10.79 1.35 -1.67
C GLU A 99 -10.06 1.57 -2.99
N THR A 100 -9.86 0.49 -3.77
CA THR A 100 -9.09 0.51 -5.03
C THR A 100 -9.92 1.05 -6.19
N SER A 101 -11.23 0.78 -6.17
CA SER A 101 -12.25 1.36 -7.03
C SER A 101 -13.59 1.33 -6.29
N PRO A 102 -14.65 2.05 -6.75
CA PRO A 102 -15.89 2.16 -5.98
C PRO A 102 -16.43 0.79 -5.54
N LYS A 103 -16.51 0.60 -4.21
CA LYS A 103 -16.94 -0.64 -3.53
C LYS A 103 -16.05 -1.88 -3.70
N ASN A 104 -14.81 -1.70 -4.16
CA ASN A 104 -13.78 -2.75 -4.18
C ASN A 104 -12.64 -2.35 -3.26
N TYR A 105 -12.27 -3.25 -2.37
CA TYR A 105 -11.35 -2.95 -1.29
C TYR A 105 -10.15 -3.91 -1.29
N GLN A 106 -9.09 -3.46 -0.65
CA GLN A 106 -7.98 -4.28 -0.25
C GLN A 106 -7.56 -3.91 1.17
N ALA A 107 -7.00 -4.87 1.88
CA ALA A 107 -6.60 -4.72 3.26
C ALA A 107 -5.13 -5.13 3.43
N TRP A 108 -4.39 -4.36 4.22
CA TRP A 108 -3.14 -4.84 4.79
C TRP A 108 -3.40 -5.33 6.21
N VAL A 109 -3.07 -6.57 6.50
CA VAL A 109 -3.21 -7.18 7.83
C VAL A 109 -1.84 -7.35 8.45
N LYS A 110 -1.67 -6.91 9.70
CA LYS A 110 -0.42 -7.08 10.45
C LYS A 110 -0.52 -8.32 11.34
N VAL A 111 0.18 -9.39 10.96
CA VAL A 111 0.15 -10.69 11.66
C VAL A 111 1.27 -10.83 12.71
N ALA A 112 2.29 -10.00 12.66
CA ALA A 112 3.39 -9.92 13.61
C ALA A 112 4.11 -8.56 13.50
N ASP A 113 4.96 -8.23 14.48
CA ASP A 113 5.86 -7.06 14.36
C ASP A 113 6.94 -7.30 13.30
N ALA A 114 7.48 -8.52 13.23
CA ALA A 114 8.33 -9.00 12.16
C ALA A 114 7.98 -10.46 11.87
N ALA A 115 7.54 -10.76 10.65
CA ALA A 115 7.44 -12.12 10.17
C ALA A 115 8.71 -12.45 9.38
N GLY A 116 9.30 -13.63 9.61
CA GLY A 116 10.31 -14.15 8.70
C GLY A 116 9.71 -14.34 7.30
N GLY A 117 10.53 -14.22 6.25
CA GLY A 117 10.08 -14.29 4.85
C GLY A 117 9.39 -15.60 4.43
N GLU A 118 9.29 -16.58 5.33
CA GLU A 118 8.68 -17.90 5.12
C GLU A 118 7.14 -17.89 5.03
N LEU A 119 6.46 -16.79 5.40
CA LEU A 119 5.00 -16.70 5.28
C LEU A 119 4.50 -16.21 3.89
N ARG A 120 5.41 -15.96 2.94
CA ARG A 120 5.04 -15.55 1.58
C ARG A 120 4.84 -16.78 0.68
N GLY A 121 3.65 -17.37 0.73
CA GLY A 121 3.15 -18.27 -0.31
C GLY A 121 2.98 -19.75 0.10
N GLN A 122 1.73 -20.13 0.37
CA GLN A 122 1.13 -21.37 -0.11
C GLN A 122 -0.11 -21.00 -0.91
#